data_AF-A0A6J3CY54-F1
#
_entry.id   AF-A0A6J3CY54-F1
#
_cell.length_a   1.000
_cell.length_b   1.000
_cell.length_c   1.000
_cell.angle_alpha   90.00
_cell.angle_beta   90.00
_cell.angle_gamma   90.00
#
_symmetry.space_group_name_H-M   'P 1'
#
loop_
_entity.id
_entity.type
_entity.pdbx_description
1 polymer ?
#
loop_
_entity_poly.entity_id
_entity_poly.type
_entity_poly.pdbx_seq_one_letter_code
_entity_poly.pdbx_strand_id
1 'polypeptide(L)'
;MGVEGCTKCIKYLLFVFNFIFWLAGGIILGVALWLRHDTQTTSILYLQLGDKQAPNTFYVGIYILIAVGAVMMFVGFLGCYGAIQESQCLLGTFFTCLVILFACEVAAGIWGFVNKDQIAKDVKQFYDQAFQQALMADSDGSNAKAVVKTFHETLECCGPDTTIGAISALWREDLCPKGFQKILVQNSSCHKKIDELFSGKLYLIGIAAIVVAVIMIFEMILSMVLCCGIRNSSVY
;
A
#
# COMPACT_ATOMS: atom_id res chain seq x y z
N MET A 1 8.15 11.49 -36.09
CA MET A 1 7.90 10.35 -36.97
C MET A 1 7.59 9.19 -36.05
N GLY A 2 6.38 8.64 -36.09
CA GLY A 2 5.95 7.65 -35.09
C GLY A 2 6.46 6.25 -35.43
N VAL A 3 6.83 5.47 -34.41
CA VAL A 3 7.23 4.05 -34.54
C VAL A 3 6.23 3.25 -35.38
N GLU A 4 6.67 2.34 -36.24
CA GLU A 4 5.81 1.54 -37.13
C GLU A 4 5.50 0.13 -36.58
N GLY A 5 4.38 -0.47 -37.00
CA GLY A 5 4.06 -1.89 -36.75
C GLY A 5 3.91 -2.31 -35.27
N CYS A 6 4.56 -3.43 -34.91
CA CYS A 6 4.51 -4.09 -33.58
C CYS A 6 4.91 -3.15 -32.42
N THR A 7 5.84 -2.21 -32.67
CA THR A 7 6.32 -1.26 -31.66
C THR A 7 5.24 -0.24 -31.25
N LYS A 8 4.26 0.04 -32.12
CA LYS A 8 3.07 0.83 -31.71
C LYS A 8 2.23 0.08 -30.68
N CYS A 9 2.03 -1.22 -30.86
CA CYS A 9 1.26 -2.03 -29.90
C CYS A 9 1.94 -2.02 -28.53
N ILE A 10 3.26 -2.20 -28.50
CA ILE A 10 4.07 -2.12 -27.28
C ILE A 10 3.97 -0.73 -26.62
N LYS A 11 4.04 0.35 -27.40
CA LYS A 11 3.89 1.73 -26.91
C LYS A 11 2.55 1.92 -26.20
N TYR A 12 1.43 1.52 -26.83
CA TYR A 12 0.11 1.67 -26.22
C TYR A 12 -0.08 0.76 -25.01
N LEU A 13 0.47 -0.45 -25.04
CA LEU A 13 0.42 -1.37 -23.91
C LEU A 13 1.17 -0.76 -22.71
N LEU A 14 2.42 -0.31 -22.90
CA LEU A 14 3.20 0.37 -21.86
C LEU A 14 2.47 1.59 -21.31
N PHE A 15 1.91 2.42 -22.19
CA PHE A 15 1.16 3.61 -21.78
C PHE A 15 -0.04 3.24 -20.91
N VAL A 16 -0.88 2.30 -21.33
CA VAL A 16 -2.09 1.91 -20.59
C VAL A 16 -1.74 1.30 -19.24
N PHE A 17 -0.77 0.37 -19.18
CA PHE A 17 -0.36 -0.24 -17.91
C PHE A 17 0.21 0.80 -16.94
N ASN A 18 1.13 1.65 -17.39
CA ASN A 18 1.70 2.70 -16.54
C ASN A 18 0.67 3.75 -16.13
N PHE A 19 -0.35 4.01 -16.96
CA PHE A 19 -1.41 4.96 -16.65
C PHE A 19 -2.32 4.44 -15.54
N ILE A 20 -2.60 3.14 -15.54
CA ILE A 20 -3.33 2.49 -14.44
C ILE A 20 -2.51 2.60 -13.14
N PHE A 21 -1.20 2.31 -13.18
CA PHE A 21 -0.34 2.46 -12.01
C PHE A 21 -0.24 3.90 -11.52
N TRP A 22 -0.20 4.88 -12.43
CA TRP A 22 -0.22 6.29 -12.10
C TRP A 22 -1.49 6.69 -11.34
N LEU A 23 -2.67 6.28 -11.84
CA LEU A 23 -3.95 6.52 -11.18
C LEU A 23 -4.05 5.81 -9.83
N ALA A 24 -3.63 4.54 -9.75
CA ALA A 24 -3.60 3.78 -8.50
C ALA A 24 -2.69 4.45 -7.45
N GLY A 25 -1.51 4.91 -7.86
CA GLY A 25 -0.58 5.68 -7.02
C GLY A 25 -1.20 6.98 -6.53
N GLY A 26 -1.90 7.71 -7.41
CA GLY A 26 -2.63 8.92 -7.04
C GLY A 26 -3.74 8.68 -6.02
N ILE A 27 -4.52 7.60 -6.18
CA ILE A 27 -5.57 7.21 -5.22
C ILE A 27 -4.94 6.86 -3.86
N ILE A 28 -3.90 6.03 -3.84
CA ILE A 28 -3.22 5.62 -2.61
C ILE A 28 -2.61 6.83 -1.90
N LEU A 29 -1.95 7.72 -2.63
CA LEU A 29 -1.40 8.96 -2.09
C LEU A 29 -2.50 9.88 -1.54
N GLY A 30 -3.61 10.02 -2.26
CA GLY A 30 -4.77 10.79 -1.83
C GLY A 30 -5.37 10.26 -0.52
N VAL A 31 -5.58 8.95 -0.42
CA VAL A 31 -6.04 8.30 0.81
C VAL A 31 -5.03 8.49 1.93
N ALA A 32 -3.73 8.31 1.68
CA ALA A 32 -2.70 8.46 2.70
C ALA A 32 -2.61 9.90 3.23
N LEU A 33 -2.70 10.91 2.36
CA LEU A 33 -2.74 12.32 2.75
C LEU A 33 -4.03 12.67 3.49
N TRP A 34 -5.16 12.09 3.07
CA TRP A 34 -6.44 12.21 3.77
C TRP A 34 -6.32 11.66 5.21
N LEU A 35 -5.79 10.45 5.37
CA LEU A 35 -5.50 9.85 6.69
C LEU A 35 -4.56 10.73 7.53
N ARG A 36 -3.56 11.39 6.90
CA ARG A 36 -2.58 12.23 7.59
C ARG A 36 -3.14 13.56 8.09
N HIS A 37 -4.12 14.14 7.38
CA HIS A 37 -4.65 15.48 7.62
C HIS A 37 -5.98 15.47 8.41
N ASP A 38 -6.33 14.35 9.05
CA ASP A 38 -7.50 14.31 9.94
C ASP A 38 -7.34 15.33 11.10
N THR A 39 -8.27 16.26 11.21
CA THR A 39 -8.22 17.38 12.17
C THR A 39 -8.31 16.92 13.63
N GLN A 40 -8.78 15.70 13.86
CA GLN A 40 -8.85 15.06 15.18
C GLN A 40 -7.47 14.61 15.70
N THR A 41 -6.48 14.40 14.82
CA THR A 41 -5.12 13.99 15.23
C THR A 41 -4.16 15.15 15.43
N THR A 42 -4.41 16.29 14.78
CA THR A 42 -3.58 17.50 14.94
C THR A 42 -3.90 18.30 16.20
N SER A 43 -5.13 18.22 16.73
CA SER A 43 -5.56 18.92 17.95
C SER A 43 -5.00 18.30 19.24
N ILE A 44 -4.96 16.97 19.32
CA ILE A 44 -4.30 16.23 20.43
C ILE A 44 -2.77 16.39 20.40
N LEU A 45 -2.19 16.65 19.23
CA LEU A 45 -0.75 16.87 19.03
C LEU A 45 -0.28 18.19 19.66
N TYR A 46 -1.08 19.27 19.55
CA TYR A 46 -0.72 20.56 20.14
C TYR A 46 -0.81 20.57 21.67
N LEU A 47 -1.61 19.68 22.26
CA LEU A 47 -1.81 19.58 23.71
C LEU A 47 -0.85 18.59 24.40
N GLN A 48 -0.27 17.62 23.67
CA GLN A 48 0.64 16.61 24.23
C GLN A 48 2.14 16.85 23.97
N LEU A 49 2.53 17.98 23.37
CA LEU A 49 3.94 18.41 23.18
C LEU A 49 4.64 18.83 24.48
N GLY A 50 4.26 18.23 25.61
CA GLY A 50 4.97 18.22 26.88
C GLY A 50 5.47 16.81 27.19
N ASP A 51 6.65 16.49 26.67
CA ASP A 51 7.62 15.59 27.33
C ASP A 51 7.30 14.09 27.48
N LYS A 52 6.44 13.47 26.65
CA LYS A 52 6.39 12.00 26.50
C LYS A 52 6.15 11.53 25.08
N GLN A 53 7.03 10.65 24.60
CA GLN A 53 7.03 9.99 23.30
C GLN A 53 5.71 9.25 23.08
N ALA A 54 4.81 9.85 22.28
CA ALA A 54 3.51 9.31 21.92
C ALA A 54 3.65 8.25 20.78
N PRO A 55 2.60 7.44 20.50
CA PRO A 55 2.72 6.17 19.79
C PRO A 55 2.97 6.39 18.29
N ASN A 56 4.22 6.21 17.86
CA ASN A 56 4.69 6.57 16.52
C ASN A 56 4.30 5.59 15.40
N THR A 57 3.83 4.37 15.72
CA THR A 57 3.70 3.28 14.74
C THR A 57 2.58 3.51 13.71
N PHE A 58 1.47 4.11 14.12
CA PHE A 58 0.35 4.46 13.24
C PHE A 58 0.77 5.48 12.17
N TYR A 59 1.48 6.52 12.59
CA TYR A 59 2.02 7.51 11.66
C TYR A 59 3.10 6.93 10.76
N VAL A 60 3.96 6.03 11.27
CA VAL A 60 4.95 5.32 10.45
C VAL A 60 4.25 4.57 9.31
N GLY A 61 3.16 3.86 9.59
CA GLY A 61 2.35 3.20 8.55
C GLY A 61 1.78 4.17 7.50
N ILE A 62 1.25 5.31 7.92
CA ILE A 62 0.74 6.35 7.00
C ILE A 62 1.87 6.93 6.15
N TYR A 63 3.04 7.23 6.73
CA TYR A 63 4.19 7.74 5.99
C TYR A 63 4.72 6.73 4.96
N ILE A 64 4.70 5.43 5.28
CA ILE A 64 5.01 4.37 4.32
C ILE A 64 4.00 4.40 3.16
N LEU A 65 2.70 4.55 3.45
CA LEU A 65 1.66 4.62 2.44
C LEU A 65 1.81 5.85 1.52
N ILE A 66 2.19 7.01 2.08
CA ILE A 66 2.54 8.23 1.33
C ILE A 66 3.73 7.96 0.41
N ALA A 67 4.81 7.36 0.93
CA ALA A 67 6.01 7.06 0.15
C ALA A 67 5.70 6.11 -1.02
N VAL A 68 4.98 5.01 -0.75
CA VAL A 68 4.57 4.04 -1.78
C VAL A 68 3.70 4.69 -2.84
N GLY A 69 2.67 5.45 -2.44
CA GLY A 69 1.79 6.17 -3.37
C GLY A 69 2.54 7.18 -4.24
N ALA A 70 3.43 7.97 -3.64
CA ALA A 70 4.24 8.96 -4.36
C ALA A 70 5.22 8.31 -5.34
N VAL A 71 5.89 7.21 -4.96
CA VAL A 71 6.80 6.46 -5.84
C VAL A 71 6.03 5.85 -7.01
N MET A 72 4.89 5.21 -6.77
CA MET A 72 4.06 4.64 -7.84
C MET A 72 3.55 5.72 -8.81
N MET A 73 3.10 6.87 -8.29
CA MET A 73 2.66 7.99 -9.11
C MET A 73 3.83 8.58 -9.91
N PHE A 74 5.01 8.78 -9.32
CA PHE A 74 6.15 9.32 -10.03
C PHE A 74 6.66 8.36 -11.14
N VAL A 75 6.83 7.09 -10.83
CA VAL A 75 7.32 6.08 -11.78
C VAL A 75 6.30 5.84 -12.90
N GLY A 76 5.01 5.73 -12.57
CA GLY A 76 3.95 5.61 -13.56
C GLY A 76 3.85 6.83 -14.48
N PHE A 77 4.11 8.05 -13.97
CA PHE A 77 4.19 9.25 -14.79
C PHE A 77 5.36 9.19 -15.79
N LEU A 78 6.55 8.78 -15.35
CA LEU A 78 7.71 8.62 -16.24
C LEU A 78 7.45 7.56 -17.32
N GLY A 79 6.84 6.42 -16.98
CA GLY A 79 6.48 5.39 -17.95
C GLY A 79 5.47 5.89 -18.99
N CYS A 80 4.40 6.54 -18.54
CA CYS A 80 3.38 7.13 -19.42
C CYS A 80 3.95 8.19 -20.36
N TYR A 81 4.61 9.19 -19.78
CA TYR A 81 5.10 10.35 -20.50
C TYR A 81 6.26 9.97 -21.43
N GLY A 82 7.09 9.02 -21.02
CA GLY A 82 8.20 8.49 -21.82
C GLY A 82 7.70 7.72 -23.03
N ALA A 83 6.64 6.92 -22.86
CA ALA A 83 5.99 6.23 -23.97
C ALA A 83 5.33 7.21 -24.97
N ILE A 84 4.61 8.24 -24.49
CA ILE A 84 3.93 9.20 -25.37
C ILE A 84 4.93 10.06 -26.14
N GLN A 85 5.88 10.68 -25.43
CA GLN A 85 6.85 11.60 -26.03
C GLN A 85 7.91 10.89 -26.88
N GLU A 86 7.99 9.56 -26.81
CA GLU A 86 9.05 8.78 -27.48
C GLU A 86 10.45 9.29 -27.06
N SER A 87 10.58 9.74 -25.81
CA SER A 87 11.83 10.31 -25.27
C SER A 87 12.69 9.21 -24.66
N GLN A 88 13.85 8.94 -25.27
CA GLN A 88 14.80 7.94 -24.80
C GLN A 88 15.33 8.24 -23.40
N CYS A 89 15.52 9.53 -23.08
CA CYS A 89 15.98 9.96 -21.76
C CYS A 89 14.96 9.60 -20.68
N LEU A 90 13.68 9.89 -20.92
CA LEU A 90 12.62 9.62 -19.95
C LEU A 90 12.32 8.12 -19.79
N LEU A 91 12.43 7.37 -20.89
CA LEU A 91 12.28 5.91 -20.86
C LEU A 91 13.48 5.23 -20.19
N GLY A 92 14.68 5.80 -20.33
CA GLY A 92 15.89 5.40 -19.62
C GLY A 92 15.84 5.70 -18.12
N THR A 93 15.30 6.85 -17.69
CA THR A 93 15.08 7.13 -16.27
C THR A 93 14.04 6.19 -15.68
N PHE A 94 12.93 5.93 -16.38
CA PHE A 94 11.93 4.93 -15.99
C PHE A 94 12.56 3.54 -15.80
N PHE A 95 13.35 3.06 -16.77
CA PHE A 95 14.06 1.79 -16.65
C PHE A 95 15.00 1.76 -15.44
N THR A 96 15.76 2.83 -15.21
CA THR A 96 16.67 2.93 -14.06
C THR A 96 15.91 2.89 -12.73
N CYS A 97 14.77 3.58 -12.64
CA CYS A 97 13.89 3.52 -11.48
C CYS A 97 13.39 2.09 -11.23
N LEU A 98 12.95 1.36 -12.27
CA LEU A 98 12.52 -0.03 -12.13
C LEU A 98 13.62 -0.96 -11.63
N VAL A 99 14.86 -0.79 -12.12
CA VAL A 99 16.02 -1.58 -11.64
C VAL A 99 16.27 -1.33 -10.15
N ILE A 100 16.22 -0.07 -9.71
CA ILE A 100 16.39 0.29 -8.30
C ILE A 100 15.25 -0.30 -7.46
N LEU A 101 14.00 -0.18 -7.91
CA LEU A 101 12.84 -0.72 -7.22
C LEU A 101 12.91 -2.24 -7.09
N PHE A 102 13.31 -2.94 -8.16
CA PHE A 102 13.50 -4.38 -8.13
C PHE A 102 14.58 -4.81 -7.13
N ALA A 103 15.71 -4.09 -7.07
CA ALA A 103 16.75 -4.36 -6.08
C ALA A 103 16.25 -4.12 -4.64
N CYS A 104 15.49 -3.05 -4.43
CA CYS A 104 14.85 -2.75 -3.14
C CYS A 104 13.81 -3.82 -2.76
N GLU A 105 13.02 -4.30 -3.71
CA GLU A 105 12.02 -5.35 -3.51
C GLU A 105 12.68 -6.67 -3.07
N VAL A 106 13.77 -7.07 -3.73
CA VAL A 106 14.54 -8.26 -3.33
C VAL A 106 15.14 -8.09 -1.93
N ALA A 107 15.74 -6.93 -1.64
CA ALA A 107 16.32 -6.65 -0.34
C ALA A 107 15.25 -6.63 0.78
N ALA A 108 14.12 -5.96 0.55
CA ALA A 108 13.01 -5.90 1.48
C ALA A 108 12.33 -7.27 1.66
N GLY A 109 12.22 -8.06 0.59
CA GLY A 109 11.68 -9.42 0.63
C GLY A 109 12.54 -10.34 1.49
N ILE A 110 13.87 -10.31 1.33
CA ILE A 110 14.81 -11.09 2.16
C ILE A 110 14.74 -10.61 3.62
N TRP A 111 14.86 -9.30 3.85
CA TRP A 111 14.83 -8.74 5.19
C TRP A 111 13.51 -9.05 5.90
N GLY A 112 12.38 -8.93 5.19
CA GLY A 112 11.06 -9.18 5.71
C GLY A 112 10.77 -10.66 5.97
N PHE A 113 11.35 -11.56 5.19
CA PHE A 113 11.29 -12.99 5.46
C PHE A 113 12.05 -13.35 6.75
N VAL A 114 13.26 -12.82 6.92
CA VAL A 114 14.10 -13.07 8.11
C VAL A 114 13.46 -12.46 9.38
N ASN A 115 12.86 -11.27 9.27
CA ASN A 115 12.28 -10.53 10.39
C ASN A 115 10.74 -10.59 10.42
N LYS A 116 10.14 -11.67 9.88
CA LYS A 116 8.68 -11.81 9.77
C LYS A 116 7.95 -11.64 11.11
N ASP A 117 8.53 -12.11 12.20
CA ASP A 117 7.92 -12.04 13.53
C ASP A 117 7.96 -10.61 14.10
N GLN A 118 8.96 -9.81 13.70
CA GLN A 118 9.04 -8.40 14.06
C GLN A 118 8.02 -7.59 13.26
N ILE A 119 7.91 -7.83 11.95
CA ILE A 119 6.90 -7.18 11.10
C ILE A 119 5.49 -7.48 11.59
N ALA A 120 5.21 -8.72 11.99
CA ALA A 120 3.92 -9.09 12.55
C ALA A 120 3.59 -8.28 13.82
N LYS A 121 4.57 -8.07 14.70
CA LYS A 121 4.40 -7.23 15.91
C LYS A 121 4.14 -5.76 15.55
N ASP A 122 4.89 -5.21 14.59
CA ASP A 122 4.72 -3.82 14.16
C ASP A 122 3.34 -3.59 13.53
N VAL A 123 2.84 -4.55 12.73
CA VAL A 123 1.49 -4.51 12.14
C VAL A 123 0.41 -4.60 13.21
N LYS A 124 0.57 -5.44 14.24
CA LYS A 124 -0.36 -5.46 15.39
C LYS A 124 -0.37 -4.14 16.13
N GLN A 125 0.80 -3.57 16.40
CA GLN A 125 0.91 -2.29 17.10
C GLN A 125 0.28 -1.15 16.28
N PHE A 126 0.45 -1.16 14.95
CA PHE A 126 -0.25 -0.25 14.05
C PHE A 126 -1.77 -0.41 14.17
N TYR A 127 -2.27 -1.64 14.14
CA TYR A 127 -3.69 -1.95 14.29
C TYR A 127 -4.25 -1.49 15.64
N ASP A 128 -3.53 -1.73 16.75
CA ASP A 128 -3.96 -1.33 18.09
C ASP A 128 -4.14 0.18 18.23
N GLN A 129 -3.19 0.93 17.67
CA GLN A 129 -3.24 2.39 17.68
C GLN A 129 -4.38 2.91 16.80
N ALA A 130 -4.58 2.32 15.61
CA ALA A 130 -5.70 2.64 14.75
C ALA A 130 -7.05 2.35 15.43
N PHE A 131 -7.15 1.21 16.11
CA PHE A 131 -8.33 0.78 16.84
C PHE A 131 -8.66 1.69 18.03
N GLN A 132 -7.64 2.03 18.83
CA GLN A 132 -7.78 2.95 19.96
C GLN A 132 -8.20 4.34 19.51
N GLN A 133 -7.58 4.86 18.44
CA GLN A 133 -7.95 6.16 17.88
C GLN A 133 -9.37 6.14 17.31
N ALA A 134 -9.78 5.04 16.68
CA ALA A 134 -11.15 4.89 16.21
C ALA A 134 -12.13 4.93 17.39
N LEU A 135 -11.85 4.25 18.51
CA LEU A 135 -12.72 4.21 19.69
C LEU A 135 -12.88 5.57 20.38
N MET A 136 -11.82 6.36 20.44
CA MET A 136 -11.84 7.70 21.06
C MET A 136 -12.47 8.78 20.18
N ALA A 137 -12.69 8.49 18.91
CA ALA A 137 -13.38 9.40 18.01
C ALA A 137 -14.90 9.35 18.24
N ASP A 138 -15.40 10.33 18.97
CA ASP A 138 -16.83 10.55 19.27
C ASP A 138 -17.66 10.97 18.05
N SER A 139 -17.01 11.29 16.92
CA SER A 139 -17.67 11.71 15.68
C SER A 139 -17.59 10.63 14.60
N ASP A 140 -18.67 10.55 13.81
CA ASP A 140 -18.89 9.60 12.72
C ASP A 140 -17.83 9.60 11.60
N GLY A 141 -16.88 10.54 11.63
CA GLY A 141 -15.98 10.86 10.52
C GLY A 141 -14.48 10.65 10.76
N SER A 142 -14.03 9.93 11.80
CA SER A 142 -12.58 9.74 11.97
C SER A 142 -11.98 8.81 10.92
N ASN A 143 -10.86 9.24 10.35
CA ASN A 143 -10.13 8.50 9.31
C ASN A 143 -9.62 7.14 9.80
N ALA A 144 -9.41 7.00 11.12
CA ALA A 144 -9.07 5.76 11.78
C ALA A 144 -10.21 4.70 11.72
N LYS A 145 -11.48 5.11 11.76
CA LYS A 145 -12.65 4.20 11.63
C LYS A 145 -12.63 3.47 10.29
N ALA A 146 -12.29 4.18 9.20
CA ALA A 146 -12.19 3.58 7.87
C ALA A 146 -11.09 2.51 7.82
N VAL A 147 -9.89 2.80 8.34
CA VAL A 147 -8.78 1.83 8.39
C VAL A 147 -9.18 0.58 9.16
N VAL A 148 -9.71 0.74 10.38
CA VAL A 148 -10.11 -0.39 11.24
C VAL A 148 -11.19 -1.24 10.60
N LYS A 149 -12.18 -0.61 9.96
CA LYS A 149 -13.24 -1.33 9.24
C LYS A 149 -12.68 -2.14 8.07
N THR A 150 -11.75 -1.60 7.29
CA THR A 150 -11.07 -2.34 6.22
C THR A 150 -10.29 -3.54 6.77
N PHE A 151 -9.62 -3.39 7.92
CA PHE A 151 -8.95 -4.52 8.58
C PHE A 151 -9.94 -5.60 8.99
N HIS A 152 -11.07 -5.22 9.60
CA HIS A 152 -12.11 -6.16 10.02
C HIS A 152 -12.73 -6.93 8.84
N GLU A 153 -13.00 -6.25 7.72
CA GLU A 153 -13.56 -6.87 6.51
C GLU A 153 -12.53 -7.76 5.79
N THR A 154 -11.26 -7.33 5.72
CA THR A 154 -10.20 -8.05 4.99
C THR A 154 -9.69 -9.29 5.74
N LEU A 155 -9.55 -9.18 7.06
CA LEU A 155 -9.03 -10.26 7.91
C LEU A 155 -10.14 -11.10 8.56
N GLU A 156 -11.40 -10.73 8.32
CA GLU A 156 -12.57 -11.33 8.95
C GLU A 156 -12.40 -11.39 10.49
N CYS A 157 -12.00 -10.28 11.10
CA CYS A 157 -11.74 -10.17 12.54
C CYS A 157 -12.42 -8.94 13.15
N CYS A 158 -12.54 -8.90 14.47
CA CYS A 158 -13.08 -7.75 15.19
C CYS A 158 -12.33 -7.53 16.50
N GLY A 159 -11.72 -6.35 16.63
CA GLY A 159 -10.95 -5.96 17.81
C GLY A 159 -9.58 -6.65 17.94
N PRO A 160 -8.70 -6.10 18.78
CA PRO A 160 -7.35 -6.63 18.99
C PRO A 160 -7.38 -8.01 19.63
N ASP A 161 -8.16 -8.15 20.69
CA ASP A 161 -8.39 -9.38 21.43
C ASP A 161 -9.87 -9.77 21.44
N THR A 162 -10.14 -11.05 21.69
CA THR A 162 -11.50 -11.61 21.73
C THR A 162 -12.42 -10.89 22.72
N THR A 163 -11.90 -10.48 23.88
CA THR A 163 -12.67 -9.75 24.91
C THR A 163 -13.00 -8.33 24.47
N ILE A 164 -12.01 -7.60 23.95
CA ILE A 164 -12.17 -6.22 23.48
C ILE A 164 -13.05 -6.19 22.23
N GLY A 165 -12.90 -7.18 21.33
CA GLY A 165 -13.77 -7.39 20.18
C GLY A 165 -15.22 -7.57 20.59
N ALA A 166 -15.50 -8.48 21.53
CA ALA A 166 -16.85 -8.72 22.04
C ALA A 166 -17.47 -7.47 22.70
N ILE A 167 -16.69 -6.73 23.50
CA ILE A 167 -17.13 -5.48 24.11
C ILE A 167 -17.39 -4.44 23.01
N SER A 168 -16.47 -4.25 22.07
CA SER A 168 -16.64 -3.27 21.00
C SER A 168 -17.83 -3.55 20.09
N ALA A 169 -18.17 -4.83 19.86
CA ALA A 169 -19.37 -5.22 19.14
C ALA A 169 -20.67 -4.92 19.90
N LEU A 170 -20.62 -4.84 21.24
CA LEU A 170 -21.76 -4.46 22.09
C LEU A 170 -21.95 -2.95 22.17
N TRP A 171 -20.85 -2.19 22.25
CA TRP A 171 -20.89 -0.73 22.51
C TRP A 171 -20.74 0.12 21.25
N ARG A 172 -20.26 -0.45 20.13
CA ARG A 172 -19.89 0.28 18.91
C ARG A 172 -20.18 -0.55 17.66
N GLU A 173 -21.48 -0.73 17.40
CA GLU A 173 -22.02 -1.50 16.27
C GLU A 173 -21.58 -0.97 14.88
N ASP A 174 -21.10 0.28 14.79
CA ASP A 174 -20.58 0.86 13.54
C ASP A 174 -19.21 0.29 13.12
N LEU A 175 -18.48 -0.38 14.02
CA LEU A 175 -17.14 -0.92 13.75
C LEU A 175 -17.11 -2.42 13.48
N CYS A 176 -18.04 -3.15 14.10
CA CYS A 176 -18.15 -4.59 13.93
C CYS A 176 -19.60 -4.95 13.58
N PRO A 177 -19.81 -5.80 12.57
CA PRO A 177 -21.16 -6.10 12.09
C PRO A 177 -22.01 -6.78 13.17
N LYS A 178 -23.31 -6.49 13.16
CA LYS A 178 -24.28 -7.06 14.11
C LYS A 178 -24.48 -8.58 13.92
N GLY A 179 -24.56 -9.28 15.04
CA GLY A 179 -25.02 -10.67 15.13
C GLY A 179 -24.31 -11.45 16.23
N PHE A 180 -24.95 -11.66 17.38
CA PHE A 180 -24.44 -12.43 18.52
C PHE A 180 -23.92 -13.83 18.13
N GLN A 181 -24.52 -14.44 17.10
CA GLN A 181 -24.11 -15.73 16.54
C GLN A 181 -22.83 -15.63 15.68
N LYS A 182 -22.60 -14.48 15.02
CA LYS A 182 -21.33 -14.16 14.35
C LYS A 182 -20.26 -13.77 15.37
N ILE A 183 -20.61 -13.14 16.48
CA ILE A 183 -19.68 -12.86 17.60
C ILE A 183 -19.12 -14.15 18.21
N LEU A 184 -19.93 -15.21 18.33
CA LEU A 184 -19.50 -16.52 18.83
C LEU A 184 -18.69 -17.34 17.82
N VAL A 185 -18.94 -17.16 16.51
CA VAL A 185 -18.26 -17.90 15.41
C VAL A 185 -17.03 -17.16 14.88
N GLN A 186 -17.04 -15.82 14.95
CA GLN A 186 -16.01 -14.88 14.53
C GLN A 186 -15.27 -14.30 15.74
N ASN A 187 -15.05 -15.14 16.73
CA ASN A 187 -14.30 -14.81 17.95
C ASN A 187 -12.77 -14.82 17.69
N SER A 188 -12.34 -14.58 16.44
CA SER A 188 -10.93 -14.50 16.08
C SER A 188 -10.43 -13.08 16.28
N SER A 189 -9.60 -12.93 17.31
CA SER A 189 -8.75 -11.76 17.55
C SER A 189 -8.01 -11.35 16.27
N CYS A 190 -8.01 -10.06 15.93
CA CYS A 190 -7.24 -9.55 14.80
C CYS A 190 -5.75 -9.81 14.98
N HIS A 191 -5.22 -9.80 16.21
CA HIS A 191 -3.83 -10.20 16.47
C HIS A 191 -3.54 -11.63 16.04
N LYS A 192 -4.43 -12.58 16.36
CA LYS A 192 -4.26 -13.97 15.93
C LYS A 192 -4.31 -14.10 14.41
N LYS A 193 -5.20 -13.36 13.74
CA LYS A 193 -5.28 -13.37 12.27
C LYS A 193 -4.04 -12.76 11.63
N ILE A 194 -3.48 -11.71 12.21
CA ILE A 194 -2.21 -11.12 11.77
C ILE A 194 -1.07 -12.15 11.93
N ASP A 195 -0.97 -12.85 13.07
CA ASP A 195 0.03 -13.91 13.24
C ASP A 195 -0.16 -15.06 12.24
N GLU A 196 -1.40 -15.46 11.99
CA GLU A 196 -1.76 -16.50 11.03
C GLU A 196 -1.34 -16.09 9.61
N LEU A 197 -1.48 -14.81 9.25
CA LEU A 197 -0.99 -14.28 7.97
C LEU A 197 0.53 -14.39 7.83
N PHE A 198 1.30 -13.97 8.84
CA PHE A 198 2.76 -13.97 8.78
C PHE A 198 3.40 -15.34 9.07
N SER A 199 2.68 -16.28 9.67
CA SER A 199 3.20 -17.61 10.00
C SER A 199 2.66 -18.71 9.09
N GLY A 200 1.34 -18.78 8.94
CA GLY A 200 0.66 -19.85 8.19
C GLY A 200 0.38 -19.49 6.73
N LYS A 201 0.19 -18.20 6.43
CA LYS A 201 -0.18 -17.73 5.08
C LYS A 201 0.84 -16.79 4.46
N LEU A 202 2.11 -16.89 4.87
CA LEU A 202 3.21 -16.13 4.30
C LEU A 202 3.30 -16.32 2.78
N TYR A 203 2.89 -17.48 2.27
CA TYR A 203 2.84 -17.77 0.84
C TYR A 203 1.95 -16.80 0.05
N LEU A 204 0.89 -16.22 0.63
CA LEU A 204 0.04 -15.23 -0.04
C LEU A 204 0.81 -13.93 -0.30
N ILE A 205 1.56 -13.46 0.70
CA ILE A 205 2.42 -12.28 0.59
C ILE A 205 3.55 -12.56 -0.40
N GLY A 206 4.13 -13.77 -0.36
CA GLY A 206 5.13 -14.21 -1.32
C GLY A 206 4.62 -14.23 -2.77
N ILE A 207 3.41 -14.74 -3.03
CA ILE A 207 2.80 -14.70 -4.36
C ILE A 207 2.61 -13.26 -4.83
N ALA A 208 2.10 -12.37 -3.96
CA ALA A 208 1.94 -10.96 -4.30
C ALA A 208 3.26 -10.29 -4.69
N ALA A 209 4.34 -10.53 -3.93
CA ALA A 209 5.68 -10.03 -4.25
C ALA A 209 6.19 -10.60 -5.59
N ILE A 210 6.02 -11.90 -5.85
CA ILE A 210 6.43 -12.49 -7.14
C ILE A 210 5.67 -11.85 -8.31
N VAL A 211 4.38 -11.59 -8.17
CA VAL A 211 3.58 -10.93 -9.21
C VAL A 211 4.11 -9.52 -9.50
N VAL A 212 4.43 -8.75 -8.46
CA VAL A 212 5.03 -7.41 -8.60
C VAL A 212 6.38 -7.48 -9.31
N ALA A 213 7.27 -8.39 -8.89
CA ALA A 213 8.56 -8.62 -9.53
C ALA A 213 8.43 -9.00 -11.03
N VAL A 214 7.48 -9.86 -11.39
CA VAL A 214 7.23 -10.25 -12.79
C VAL A 214 6.75 -9.07 -13.62
N ILE A 215 5.85 -8.24 -13.08
CA ILE A 215 5.38 -7.03 -13.74
C ILE A 215 6.55 -6.06 -13.97
N MET A 216 7.40 -5.83 -12.97
CA MET A 216 8.58 -4.95 -13.12
C MET A 216 9.53 -5.45 -14.21
N ILE A 217 9.80 -6.76 -14.27
CA ILE A 217 10.66 -7.35 -15.32
C ILE A 217 10.04 -7.16 -16.70
N PHE A 218 8.73 -7.38 -16.82
CA PHE A 218 8.02 -7.18 -18.07
C PHE A 218 8.09 -5.71 -18.52
N GLU A 219 7.86 -4.76 -17.62
CA GLU A 219 7.98 -3.33 -17.91
C GLU A 219 9.42 -2.92 -18.30
N MET A 220 10.43 -3.50 -17.64
CA MET A 220 11.84 -3.30 -18.00
C MET A 220 12.13 -3.77 -19.44
N ILE A 221 11.65 -4.96 -19.81
CA ILE A 221 11.82 -5.51 -21.16
C ILE A 221 11.13 -4.62 -22.19
N LEU A 222 9.85 -4.28 -21.95
CA LEU A 222 9.09 -3.44 -22.88
C LEU A 222 9.70 -2.04 -23.02
N SER A 223 10.17 -1.46 -21.91
CA SER A 223 10.86 -0.16 -21.91
C SER A 223 12.11 -0.20 -22.79
N MET A 224 12.93 -1.25 -22.66
CA MET A 224 14.14 -1.41 -23.46
C MET A 224 13.83 -1.66 -24.94
N VAL A 225 12.82 -2.48 -25.24
CA VAL A 225 12.36 -2.73 -26.63
C VAL A 225 11.86 -1.44 -27.26
N LEU A 226 11.05 -0.66 -26.55
CA LEU A 226 10.54 0.62 -27.03
C LEU A 226 11.68 1.64 -27.22
N CYS A 227 12.64 1.72 -26.28
CA CYS A 227 13.80 2.60 -26.38
C CYS A 227 14.67 2.28 -27.61
N CYS A 228 14.93 1.00 -27.85
CA CYS A 228 15.64 0.51 -29.03
C CYS A 228 14.85 0.78 -30.32
N GLY A 229 13.53 0.57 -30.30
CA GLY A 229 12.64 0.86 -31.43
C GLY A 229 12.67 2.34 -31.82
N ILE A 230 12.59 3.23 -30.84
CA ILE A 230 12.71 4.69 -31.04
C ILE A 230 14.08 5.04 -31.66
N ARG A 231 15.18 4.49 -31.11
CA ARG A 231 16.54 4.74 -31.62
C ARG A 231 16.70 4.35 -33.08
N ASN A 232 16.11 3.22 -33.47
CA ASN A 232 16.22 2.71 -34.83
C ASN A 232 15.34 3.49 -35.81
N SER A 233 14.23 4.07 -35.33
CA SER A 233 13.32 4.89 -36.14
C SER A 233 13.81 6.33 -36.37
N SER A 234 14.76 6.84 -35.57
CA SER A 234 15.24 8.23 -35.67
C SER A 234 16.32 8.46 -36.74
N VAL A 235 16.59 7.49 -37.63
CA VAL A 235 17.70 7.52 -38.60
C VAL A 235 17.25 7.87 -40.04
N TYR A 236 15.98 8.22 -40.27
CA TYR A 236 15.54 8.83 -41.53
C TYR A 236 14.61 10.02 -41.27
#